data_AF-A0ABD2PSX8-F1
#
_entry.id   AF-A0ABD2PSX8-F1
#
_cell.length_a   1.000
_cell.length_b   1.000
_cell.length_c   1.000
_cell.angle_alpha   90.00
_cell.angle_beta   90.00
_cell.angle_gamma   90.00
#
_symmetry.space_group_name_H-M   'P 1'
#
loop_
_entity.id
_entity.type
_entity.pdbx_description
1 polymer ?
#
loop_
_entity_poly.entity_id
_entity_poly.type
_entity_poly.pdbx_seq_one_letter_code
_entity_poly.pdbx_strand_id
1 'polypeptide(L)'
;MFTSEHAPCAALSLLLLKPEALLYEFKYKKQPKSVQKSEDIVKALYEIEKTSSLRHAAKEESSEEIDLNIELMEDYEIKLEESIEKPVEVHAECDIAKDQYAKSLIDTMRGRHALVSDLMELQSFLSSFAEMISESFDFGSPMANTLCQDLMNNAPDKVAKVSSKEVARMLDMVRKALDWLTNSSNSRLMMVRCLPGYFDRLLSKIEEQKAQIDRTSWKISQAEADINALEMQQEMVARELEELRSEYKILISFLEKELKITMKQGVKVMGNI
;
A
#
# COMPACT_ATOMS: atom_id res chain seq x y z
N MET A 1 25.19 -7.81 -7.95
CA MET A 1 25.15 -9.05 -8.76
C MET A 1 25.33 -10.21 -7.80
N PHE A 2 24.31 -11.05 -7.64
CA PHE A 2 24.28 -12.16 -6.68
C PHE A 2 24.66 -13.47 -7.41
N THR A 3 25.62 -14.23 -6.88
CA THR A 3 26.05 -15.53 -7.41
C THR A 3 25.31 -16.67 -6.69
N SER A 4 25.12 -17.83 -7.36
CA SER A 4 24.24 -18.91 -6.87
C SER A 4 24.70 -19.62 -5.60
N GLU A 5 25.90 -19.33 -5.10
CA GLU A 5 26.51 -20.03 -3.97
C GLU A 5 26.17 -19.40 -2.60
N HIS A 6 25.38 -18.32 -2.55
CA HIS A 6 25.14 -17.55 -1.32
C HIS A 6 23.67 -17.33 -0.96
N ALA A 7 22.73 -17.95 -1.68
CA ALA A 7 21.32 -17.87 -1.34
C ALA A 7 20.98 -18.92 -0.26
N PRO A 8 20.35 -18.51 0.86
CA PRO A 8 20.20 -19.37 2.04
C PRO A 8 19.14 -20.46 1.90
N CYS A 9 18.25 -20.36 0.91
CA CYS A 9 17.25 -21.38 0.62
C CYS A 9 16.91 -21.44 -0.88
N ALA A 10 16.34 -22.58 -1.30
CA ALA A 10 15.94 -22.78 -2.70
C ALA A 10 14.93 -21.72 -3.19
N ALA A 11 14.02 -21.25 -2.33
CA ALA A 11 13.06 -20.21 -2.68
C ALA A 11 13.73 -18.86 -3.01
N LEU A 12 14.71 -18.44 -2.20
CA LEU A 12 15.49 -17.23 -2.47
C LEU A 12 16.43 -17.38 -3.66
N SER A 13 17.01 -18.56 -3.86
CA SER A 13 17.79 -18.87 -5.05
C SER A 13 16.95 -18.73 -6.32
N LEU A 14 15.72 -19.25 -6.30
CA LEU A 14 14.81 -19.15 -7.43
C LEU A 14 14.39 -17.71 -7.68
N LEU A 15 14.02 -16.94 -6.66
CA LEU A 15 13.69 -15.52 -6.83
C LEU A 15 14.84 -14.66 -7.35
N LEU A 16 16.04 -14.82 -6.78
CA LEU A 16 17.16 -13.90 -7.03
C LEU A 16 17.93 -14.24 -8.31
N LEU A 17 17.89 -15.51 -8.74
CA LEU A 17 18.73 -16.01 -9.85
C LEU A 17 17.91 -16.48 -11.04
N LYS A 18 16.64 -16.85 -10.85
CA LYS A 18 15.75 -17.37 -11.89
C LYS A 18 14.31 -16.84 -11.71
N PRO A 19 14.06 -15.54 -11.93
CA PRO A 19 12.72 -14.96 -11.81
C PRO A 19 11.70 -15.60 -12.78
N GLU A 20 12.17 -16.27 -13.83
CA GLU A 20 11.37 -17.03 -14.80
C GLU A 20 11.12 -18.49 -14.40
N ALA A 21 11.51 -18.89 -13.18
CA ALA A 21 11.30 -20.25 -12.69
C ALA A 21 9.81 -20.62 -12.75
N LEU A 22 9.51 -21.79 -13.31
CA LEU A 22 8.14 -22.24 -13.45
C LEU A 22 7.61 -22.80 -12.14
N LEU A 23 6.29 -22.74 -11.94
CA LEU A 23 5.63 -23.41 -10.83
C LEU A 23 5.94 -24.92 -10.80
N TYR A 24 6.14 -25.54 -11.97
CA TYR A 24 6.62 -26.92 -12.11
C TYR A 24 7.98 -27.13 -11.42
N GLU A 25 8.96 -26.26 -11.69
CA GLU A 25 10.32 -26.39 -11.15
C GLU A 25 10.33 -26.29 -9.63
N PHE A 26 9.51 -25.39 -9.08
CA PHE A 26 9.34 -25.23 -7.65
C PHE A 26 8.71 -26.47 -7.00
N LYS A 27 7.60 -26.98 -7.56
CA LYS A 27 6.86 -28.11 -6.99
C LYS A 27 7.63 -29.44 -7.06
N TYR A 28 8.25 -29.72 -8.20
CA TYR A 28 8.88 -31.02 -8.47
C TYR A 28 10.39 -31.01 -8.28
N LYS A 29 10.99 -29.85 -7.94
CA LYS A 29 12.44 -29.66 -7.74
C LYS A 29 13.27 -30.12 -8.96
N LYS A 30 12.69 -30.08 -10.16
CA LYS A 30 13.28 -30.54 -11.43
C LYS A 30 12.82 -29.66 -12.58
N GLN A 31 13.70 -29.45 -13.57
CA GLN A 31 13.34 -28.72 -14.79
C GLN A 31 12.49 -29.59 -15.71
N PRO A 32 11.41 -29.06 -16.31
CA PRO A 32 10.64 -29.80 -17.29
C PRO A 32 11.43 -29.98 -18.59
N LYS A 33 11.26 -31.11 -19.27
CA LYS A 33 11.84 -31.39 -20.60
C LYS A 33 11.20 -30.57 -21.71
N SER A 34 9.94 -30.13 -21.54
CA SER A 34 9.28 -29.21 -22.44
C SER A 34 8.19 -28.40 -21.72
N VAL A 35 7.91 -27.20 -22.23
CA VAL A 35 6.91 -26.28 -21.70
C VAL A 35 5.85 -26.08 -22.79
N GLN A 36 4.60 -26.43 -22.49
CA GLN A 36 3.49 -26.14 -23.39
C GLN A 36 3.21 -24.64 -23.38
N LYS A 37 2.97 -24.02 -24.55
CA LYS A 37 2.72 -22.57 -24.64
C LYS A 37 1.52 -22.21 -23.75
N SER A 38 1.77 -21.46 -22.68
CA SER A 38 0.71 -20.84 -21.88
C SER A 38 0.00 -19.82 -22.75
N GLU A 39 -1.34 -19.83 -22.74
CA GLU A 39 -2.17 -18.72 -23.22
C GLU A 39 -2.00 -17.54 -22.25
N ASP A 40 -0.88 -16.85 -22.38
CA ASP A 40 -0.59 -15.68 -21.56
C ASP A 40 -1.30 -14.46 -22.17
N ILE A 41 -2.55 -14.30 -21.76
CA ILE A 41 -3.44 -13.21 -22.21
C ILE A 41 -2.78 -11.84 -21.94
N VAL A 42 -1.98 -11.71 -20.88
CA VAL A 42 -1.24 -10.47 -20.57
C VAL A 42 -0.15 -10.16 -21.58
N LYS A 43 0.56 -11.16 -22.10
CA LYS A 43 1.54 -10.94 -23.19
C LYS A 43 0.86 -10.50 -24.48
N ALA A 44 -0.31 -11.08 -24.77
CA ALA A 44 -1.13 -10.64 -25.90
C ALA A 44 -1.66 -9.21 -25.70
N LEU A 45 -2.18 -8.89 -24.51
CA LEU A 45 -2.65 -7.54 -24.16
C LEU A 45 -1.52 -6.51 -24.15
N TYR A 46 -0.33 -6.86 -23.66
CA TYR A 46 0.85 -5.99 -23.68
C TYR A 46 1.32 -5.68 -25.10
N GLU A 47 1.30 -6.64 -26.02
CA GLU A 47 1.62 -6.37 -27.43
C GLU A 47 0.53 -5.54 -28.12
N ILE A 48 -0.75 -5.71 -27.74
CA ILE A 48 -1.87 -4.86 -28.19
C ILE A 48 -1.71 -3.43 -27.63
N GLU A 49 -1.34 -3.27 -26.37
CA GLU A 49 -1.14 -1.97 -25.74
C GLU A 49 0.11 -1.29 -26.28
N LYS A 50 1.24 -1.99 -26.44
CA LYS A 50 2.46 -1.47 -27.06
C LYS A 50 2.23 -0.96 -28.49
N THR A 51 1.40 -1.65 -29.27
CA THR A 51 0.98 -1.18 -30.60
C THR A 51 0.00 0.00 -30.55
N SER A 52 -0.70 0.18 -29.41
CA SER A 52 -1.62 1.30 -29.14
C SER A 52 -0.90 2.53 -28.57
N SER A 53 0.07 2.38 -27.66
CA SER A 53 0.87 3.46 -27.06
C SER A 53 1.79 4.13 -28.09
N LEU A 54 2.28 3.38 -29.09
CA LEU A 54 2.98 3.95 -30.25
C LEU A 54 2.09 4.91 -31.08
N ARG A 55 0.76 4.89 -30.89
CA ARG A 55 -0.19 5.83 -31.52
C ARG A 55 -0.54 7.04 -30.64
N HIS A 56 -0.22 7.02 -29.35
CA HIS A 56 -0.66 8.02 -28.37
C HIS A 56 0.46 8.86 -27.74
N ALA A 57 1.72 8.67 -28.12
CA ALA A 57 2.87 9.44 -27.62
C ALA A 57 2.95 10.90 -28.15
N ALA A 58 1.87 11.67 -28.00
CA ALA A 58 1.82 13.09 -28.38
C ALA A 58 1.08 14.01 -27.38
N LYS A 59 0.71 13.56 -26.17
CA LYS A 59 0.22 14.46 -25.12
C LYS A 59 0.74 14.05 -23.74
N GLU A 60 1.28 15.06 -23.06
CA GLU A 60 1.52 15.32 -21.62
C GLU A 60 0.74 14.43 -20.62
N GLU A 61 1.12 14.23 -19.34
CA GLU A 61 1.96 15.01 -18.40
C GLU A 61 2.27 14.18 -17.13
N SER A 62 3.04 14.79 -16.22
CA SER A 62 3.28 14.52 -14.79
C SER A 62 2.49 13.41 -14.07
N SER A 63 3.25 12.56 -13.37
CA SER A 63 2.75 11.55 -12.44
C SER A 63 2.84 12.04 -10.98
N GLU A 64 1.70 12.30 -10.34
CA GLU A 64 1.56 12.20 -8.88
C GLU A 64 1.00 10.81 -8.54
N GLU A 65 1.66 10.11 -7.62
CA GLU A 65 1.30 8.75 -7.20
C GLU A 65 0.01 8.77 -6.36
N ILE A 66 -1.04 8.12 -6.84
CA ILE A 66 -2.29 7.93 -6.10
C ILE A 66 -2.12 6.73 -5.16
N ASP A 67 -2.09 7.00 -3.85
CA ASP A 67 -2.08 5.98 -2.81
C ASP A 67 -3.48 5.35 -2.63
N LEU A 68 -3.73 4.29 -3.41
CA LEU A 68 -4.91 3.46 -3.26
C LEU A 68 -4.69 2.47 -2.11
N ASN A 69 -5.05 2.85 -0.88
CA ASN A 69 -5.08 1.95 0.26
C ASN A 69 -6.21 0.91 0.07
N ILE A 70 -5.90 -0.39 0.11
CA ILE A 70 -6.80 -1.47 -0.34
C ILE A 70 -7.13 -2.45 0.79
N GLU A 71 -8.36 -2.30 1.27
CA GLU A 71 -9.10 -3.22 2.16
C GLU A 71 -9.77 -4.37 1.36
N LEU A 72 -9.35 -4.64 0.12
CA LEU A 72 -9.93 -5.68 -0.77
C LEU A 72 -9.15 -7.01 -0.75
N MET A 73 -8.10 -7.14 0.07
CA MET A 73 -7.31 -8.37 0.10
C MET A 73 -8.04 -9.54 0.76
N GLU A 74 -8.78 -9.28 1.85
CA GLU A 74 -9.39 -10.33 2.66
C GLU A 74 -10.55 -11.03 1.93
N ASP A 75 -11.34 -10.29 1.15
CA ASP A 75 -12.50 -10.82 0.42
C ASP A 75 -12.12 -11.73 -0.77
N TYR A 76 -10.88 -11.63 -1.27
CA TYR A 76 -10.42 -12.43 -2.41
C TYR A 76 -9.73 -13.74 -1.99
N GLU A 77 -9.06 -13.77 -0.85
CA GLU A 77 -8.48 -15.02 -0.31
C GLU A 77 -9.57 -16.07 -0.06
N ILE A 78 -10.70 -15.65 0.51
CA ILE A 78 -11.81 -16.52 0.87
C ILE A 78 -12.56 -17.07 -0.37
N LYS A 79 -12.69 -16.27 -1.45
CA LYS A 79 -13.41 -16.70 -2.67
C LYS A 79 -12.57 -17.52 -3.64
N LEU A 80 -11.24 -17.39 -3.62
CA LEU A 80 -10.37 -18.22 -4.46
C LEU A 80 -10.31 -19.67 -3.95
N GLU A 81 -10.32 -19.90 -2.63
CA GLU A 81 -10.29 -21.26 -2.08
C GLU A 81 -11.50 -22.11 -2.50
N GLU A 82 -12.68 -21.50 -2.66
CA GLU A 82 -13.89 -22.19 -3.15
C GLU A 82 -13.95 -22.38 -4.67
N SER A 83 -13.27 -21.54 -5.46
CA SER A 83 -13.33 -21.58 -6.94
C SER A 83 -12.16 -22.30 -7.60
N ILE A 84 -11.19 -22.81 -6.83
CA ILE A 84 -10.15 -23.71 -7.34
C ILE A 84 -10.85 -25.04 -7.68
N GLU A 85 -11.17 -25.21 -8.96
CA GLU A 85 -11.51 -26.49 -9.56
C GLU A 85 -10.59 -27.58 -9.02
N LYS A 86 -11.21 -28.68 -8.60
CA LYS A 86 -10.56 -29.87 -8.04
C LYS A 86 -9.29 -30.20 -8.82
N PRO A 87 -8.19 -30.54 -8.12
CA PRO A 87 -6.94 -30.82 -8.79
C PRO A 87 -7.13 -32.01 -9.72
N VAL A 88 -6.97 -31.80 -11.03
CA VAL A 88 -6.56 -32.89 -11.90
C VAL A 88 -5.16 -33.24 -11.43
N GLU A 89 -5.04 -34.35 -10.69
CA GLU A 89 -3.76 -34.96 -10.35
C GLU A 89 -3.08 -35.38 -11.65
N VAL A 90 -2.31 -34.47 -12.23
CA VAL A 90 -1.42 -34.81 -13.32
C VAL A 90 -0.26 -35.56 -12.68
N HIS A 91 -0.29 -36.88 -12.83
CA HIS A 91 0.80 -37.79 -12.49
C HIS A 91 2.13 -37.20 -12.97
N ALA A 92 3.16 -37.32 -12.13
CA ALA A 92 4.54 -36.91 -12.41
C ALA A 92 5.21 -37.70 -13.57
N GLU A 93 4.43 -38.37 -14.41
CA GLU A 93 4.90 -39.28 -15.47
C GLU A 93 5.22 -38.56 -16.78
N CYS A 94 4.81 -37.30 -16.96
CA CYS A 94 5.23 -36.48 -18.09
C CYS A 94 6.11 -35.34 -17.57
N ASP A 95 7.39 -35.35 -17.94
CA ASP A 95 8.34 -34.23 -17.74
C ASP A 95 7.95 -32.97 -18.55
N ILE A 96 6.66 -32.68 -18.69
CA ILE A 96 6.10 -31.60 -19.48
C ILE A 96 5.32 -30.69 -18.54
N ALA A 97 5.73 -29.43 -18.45
CA ALA A 97 4.97 -28.42 -17.75
C ALA A 97 3.76 -28.01 -18.59
N LYS A 98 2.55 -28.24 -18.06
CA LYS A 98 1.27 -27.90 -18.70
C LYS A 98 0.47 -26.92 -17.85
N ASP A 99 -0.39 -26.14 -18.50
CA ASP A 99 -1.37 -25.25 -17.88
C ASP A 99 -0.76 -24.31 -16.83
N GLN A 100 -1.30 -24.32 -15.61
CA GLN A 100 -0.80 -23.53 -14.47
C GLN A 100 0.67 -23.82 -14.10
N TYR A 101 1.18 -25.01 -14.40
CA TYR A 101 2.57 -25.40 -14.11
C TYR A 101 3.56 -24.89 -15.16
N ALA A 102 3.08 -24.46 -16.33
CA ALA A 102 3.86 -23.82 -17.39
C ALA A 102 4.01 -22.30 -17.19
N LYS A 103 3.31 -21.73 -16.21
CA LYS A 103 3.40 -20.31 -15.85
C LYS A 103 4.56 -20.07 -14.88
N SER A 104 5.12 -18.86 -14.92
CA SER A 104 6.12 -18.43 -13.95
C SER A 104 5.55 -18.53 -12.53
N LEU A 105 6.39 -18.94 -11.59
CA LEU A 105 6.07 -19.07 -10.18
C LEU A 105 5.51 -17.76 -9.62
N ILE A 106 6.11 -16.64 -10.03
CA ILE A 106 5.74 -15.29 -9.56
C ILE A 106 4.44 -14.81 -10.20
N ASP A 107 4.15 -15.27 -11.42
CA ASP A 107 2.97 -14.87 -12.19
C ASP A 107 1.68 -15.61 -11.78
N THR A 108 1.74 -16.51 -10.80
CA THR A 108 0.59 -17.29 -10.33
C THR A 108 0.28 -17.01 -8.86
N MET A 109 -1.01 -16.80 -8.52
CA MET A 109 -1.48 -16.57 -7.13
C MET A 109 -0.93 -17.65 -6.20
N ARG A 110 -1.08 -18.90 -6.64
CA ARG A 110 -0.60 -20.07 -5.92
C ARG A 110 0.91 -20.11 -5.73
N GLY A 111 1.67 -19.81 -6.78
CA GLY A 111 3.14 -19.85 -6.73
C GLY A 111 3.72 -18.76 -5.84
N ARG A 112 3.22 -17.54 -5.97
CA ARG A 112 3.61 -16.43 -5.09
C ARG A 112 3.21 -16.68 -3.64
N HIS A 113 2.00 -17.17 -3.37
CA HIS A 113 1.55 -17.45 -2.00
C HIS A 113 2.40 -18.56 -1.35
N ALA A 114 2.67 -19.65 -2.07
CA ALA A 114 3.56 -20.71 -1.59
C ALA A 114 4.96 -20.17 -1.28
N LEU A 115 5.47 -19.26 -2.12
CA LEU A 115 6.77 -18.66 -1.89
C LEU A 115 6.79 -17.69 -0.70
N VAL A 116 5.75 -16.87 -0.54
CA VAL A 116 5.58 -16.01 0.63
C VAL A 116 5.50 -16.83 1.91
N SER A 117 4.76 -17.94 1.89
CA SER A 117 4.67 -18.87 3.02
C SER A 117 6.03 -19.47 3.39
N ASP A 118 6.77 -20.00 2.41
CA ASP A 118 8.12 -20.54 2.62
C ASP A 118 9.10 -19.45 3.15
N LEU A 119 8.99 -18.21 2.67
CA LEU A 119 9.80 -17.10 3.15
C LEU A 119 9.42 -16.65 4.56
N MET A 120 8.14 -16.67 4.93
CA MET A 120 7.69 -16.38 6.29
C MET A 120 8.14 -17.46 7.29
N GLU A 121 8.10 -18.73 6.88
CA GLU A 121 8.65 -19.84 7.68
C GLU A 121 10.16 -19.68 7.85
N LEU A 122 10.89 -19.36 6.78
CA LEU A 122 12.32 -19.10 6.84
C LEU A 122 12.65 -17.87 7.71
N GLN A 123 11.86 -16.80 7.62
CA GLN A 123 12.04 -15.62 8.48
C GLN A 123 11.86 -15.99 9.95
N SER A 124 10.84 -16.79 10.27
CA SER A 124 10.57 -17.26 11.63
C SER A 124 11.74 -18.09 12.15
N PHE A 125 12.19 -19.07 11.35
CA PHE A 125 13.33 -19.91 11.66
C PHE A 125 14.60 -19.09 11.90
N LEU A 126 14.96 -18.19 10.98
CA LEU A 126 16.17 -17.38 11.09
C LEU A 126 16.11 -16.40 12.27
N SER A 127 14.93 -15.91 12.63
CA SER A 127 14.75 -15.03 13.80
C SER A 127 14.99 -15.81 15.10
N SER A 128 14.37 -16.98 15.26
CA SER A 128 14.61 -17.86 16.41
C SER A 128 16.05 -18.38 16.45
N PHE A 129 16.68 -18.61 15.29
CA PHE A 129 18.08 -19.00 15.21
C PHE A 129 19.03 -17.87 15.61
N ALA A 130 18.72 -16.62 15.23
CA ALA A 130 19.48 -15.45 15.66
C ALA A 130 19.40 -15.24 17.18
N GLU A 131 18.22 -15.46 17.78
CA GLU A 131 18.00 -15.42 19.22
C GLU A 131 18.83 -16.51 19.92
N MET A 132 18.77 -17.76 19.43
CA MET A 132 19.55 -18.88 19.98
C MET A 132 21.07 -18.62 19.96
N ILE A 133 21.60 -18.07 18.86
CA ILE A 133 23.01 -17.68 18.79
C ILE A 133 23.29 -16.55 19.78
N SER A 134 22.41 -15.56 19.92
CA SER A 134 22.63 -14.41 20.81
C SER A 134 22.59 -14.81 22.28
N GLU A 135 21.65 -15.66 22.68
CA GLU A 135 21.51 -16.19 24.04
C GLU A 135 22.68 -17.10 24.43
N SER A 136 23.24 -17.87 23.48
CA SER A 136 24.42 -18.71 23.74
C SER A 136 25.68 -17.92 24.16
N PHE A 137 25.73 -16.61 23.89
CA PHE A 137 26.83 -15.72 24.28
C PHE A 137 26.52 -14.88 25.53
N ASP A 138 25.27 -14.88 26.03
CA ASP A 138 24.89 -14.10 27.21
C ASP A 138 25.03 -14.96 28.48
N PHE A 139 25.96 -14.57 29.35
CA PHE A 139 26.51 -15.35 30.46
C PHE A 139 25.56 -15.49 31.69
N GLY A 140 24.26 -15.21 31.53
CA GLY A 140 23.33 -14.97 32.64
C GLY A 140 22.46 -16.14 33.10
N SER A 141 22.29 -17.20 32.29
CA SER A 141 21.40 -18.33 32.64
C SER A 141 22.06 -19.70 32.37
N PRO A 142 22.50 -20.43 33.42
CA PRO A 142 23.29 -21.65 33.26
C PRO A 142 22.51 -22.87 32.76
N MET A 143 21.18 -22.81 32.64
CA MET A 143 20.35 -23.96 32.23
C MET A 143 19.85 -23.86 30.78
N ALA A 144 19.64 -22.64 30.26
CA ALA A 144 19.30 -22.42 28.85
C ALA A 144 20.54 -22.56 27.94
N ASN A 145 21.71 -22.14 28.43
CA ASN A 145 22.95 -22.18 27.67
C ASN A 145 23.41 -23.62 27.35
N THR A 146 23.20 -24.59 28.24
CA THR A 146 23.66 -25.97 28.03
C THR A 146 22.91 -26.68 26.90
N LEU A 147 21.58 -26.54 26.84
CA LEU A 147 20.78 -27.16 25.78
C LEU A 147 21.02 -26.51 24.42
N CYS A 148 21.12 -25.18 24.37
CA CYS A 148 21.43 -24.45 23.13
C CYS A 148 22.84 -24.76 22.63
N GLN A 149 23.81 -24.87 23.54
CA GLN A 149 25.18 -25.24 23.21
C GLN A 149 25.28 -26.70 22.77
N ASP A 150 24.56 -27.64 23.40
CA ASP A 150 24.48 -29.04 22.96
C ASP A 150 23.79 -29.17 21.60
N LEU A 151 22.72 -28.41 21.33
CA LEU A 151 22.07 -28.37 20.01
C LEU A 151 23.00 -27.81 18.92
N MET A 152 23.74 -26.73 19.21
CA MET A 152 24.72 -26.16 18.28
C MET A 152 25.90 -27.11 18.03
N ASN A 153 26.38 -27.82 19.05
CA ASN A 153 27.46 -28.78 18.96
C ASN A 153 27.07 -30.05 18.17
N ASN A 154 25.78 -30.41 18.19
CA ASN A 154 25.23 -31.54 17.42
C ASN A 154 24.65 -31.11 16.05
N ALA A 155 24.68 -29.82 15.73
CA ALA A 155 24.19 -29.33 14.45
C ALA A 155 25.17 -29.69 13.32
N PRO A 156 24.68 -29.88 12.08
CA PRO A 156 25.57 -30.07 10.93
C PRO A 156 26.59 -28.93 10.82
N ASP A 157 27.82 -29.24 10.39
CA ASP A 157 28.92 -28.26 10.22
C ASP A 157 28.53 -26.99 9.48
N LYS A 158 27.59 -27.10 8.53
CA LYS A 158 27.07 -25.99 7.74
C LYS A 158 26.24 -24.99 8.55
N VAL A 159 25.63 -25.44 9.64
CA VAL A 159 24.80 -24.64 10.55
C VAL A 159 25.63 -24.17 11.74
N ALA A 160 26.49 -25.04 12.29
CA ALA A 160 27.34 -24.73 13.44
C ALA A 160 28.38 -23.61 13.16
N LYS A 161 28.76 -23.40 11.90
CA LYS A 161 29.73 -22.37 11.47
C LYS A 161 29.10 -21.03 11.06
N VAL A 162 27.77 -20.90 11.11
CA VAL A 162 27.08 -19.69 10.68
C VAL A 162 27.21 -18.61 11.77
N SER A 163 27.78 -17.46 11.41
CA SER A 163 27.92 -16.33 12.34
C SER A 163 26.60 -15.56 12.50
N SER A 164 26.40 -14.90 13.64
CA SER A 164 25.26 -13.99 13.87
C SER A 164 25.12 -12.92 12.76
N LYS A 165 26.25 -12.39 12.27
CA LYS A 165 26.27 -11.43 11.15
C LYS A 165 25.72 -12.03 9.85
N GLU A 166 25.98 -13.32 9.62
CA GLU A 166 25.51 -14.04 8.44
C GLU A 166 24.00 -14.32 8.54
N VAL A 167 23.49 -14.68 9.72
CA VAL A 167 22.04 -14.83 9.96
C VAL A 167 21.31 -13.51 9.77
N ALA A 168 21.86 -12.40 10.28
CA ALA A 168 21.29 -11.07 10.10
C ALA A 168 21.22 -10.67 8.61
N ARG A 169 22.25 -11.02 7.83
CA ARG A 169 22.27 -10.82 6.38
C ARG A 169 21.19 -11.64 5.67
N MET A 170 21.03 -12.91 6.04
CA MET A 170 19.99 -13.78 5.50
C MET A 170 18.59 -13.26 5.82
N LEU A 171 18.36 -12.78 7.05
CA LEU A 171 17.10 -12.14 7.46
C LEU A 171 16.78 -10.90 6.62
N ASP A 172 17.75 -10.02 6.40
CA ASP A 172 17.55 -8.83 5.56
C ASP A 172 17.19 -9.20 4.11
N MET A 173 17.82 -10.25 3.57
CA MET A 173 17.49 -10.77 2.24
C MET A 173 16.06 -11.33 2.17
N VAL A 174 15.64 -12.11 3.18
CA VAL A 174 14.26 -12.64 3.27
C VAL A 174 13.25 -11.52 3.37
N ARG A 175 13.50 -10.50 4.21
CA ARG A 175 12.61 -9.34 4.36
C ARG A 175 12.47 -8.57 3.06
N LYS A 176 13.57 -8.27 2.38
CA LYS A 176 13.53 -7.60 1.07
C LYS A 176 12.77 -8.39 0.01
N ALA A 177 12.92 -9.72 0.01
CA ALA A 177 12.17 -10.59 -0.89
C ALA A 177 10.68 -10.61 -0.56
N LEU A 178 10.32 -10.67 0.73
CA LEU A 178 8.94 -10.56 1.19
C LEU A 178 8.35 -9.21 0.81
N ASP A 179 9.01 -8.09 1.14
CA ASP A 179 8.55 -6.74 0.80
C ASP A 179 8.34 -6.58 -0.70
N TRP A 180 9.23 -7.13 -1.53
CA TRP A 180 9.06 -7.10 -2.97
C TRP A 180 7.82 -7.91 -3.41
N LEU A 181 7.61 -9.10 -2.86
CA LEU A 181 6.46 -9.93 -3.21
C LEU A 181 5.14 -9.38 -2.66
N THR A 182 5.14 -8.79 -1.48
CA THR A 182 3.92 -8.32 -0.80
C THR A 182 3.65 -6.84 -1.04
N ASN A 183 4.52 -6.14 -1.78
CA ASN A 183 4.29 -4.75 -2.17
C ASN A 183 2.89 -4.60 -2.80
N SER A 184 2.15 -3.58 -2.35
CA SER A 184 0.79 -3.30 -2.81
C SER A 184 0.69 -3.19 -4.33
N SER A 185 1.69 -2.59 -5.00
CA SER A 185 1.78 -2.48 -6.45
C SER A 185 1.88 -3.86 -7.12
N ASN A 186 2.78 -4.72 -6.63
CA ASN A 186 2.94 -6.08 -7.15
C ASN A 186 1.71 -6.96 -6.84
N SER A 187 1.07 -6.75 -5.69
CA SER A 187 -0.21 -7.39 -5.36
C SER A 187 -1.30 -6.99 -6.34
N ARG A 188 -1.48 -5.69 -6.61
CA ARG A 188 -2.45 -5.20 -7.59
C ARG A 188 -2.16 -5.69 -9.01
N LEU A 189 -0.90 -5.62 -9.46
CA LEU A 189 -0.51 -6.07 -10.79
C LEU A 189 -0.83 -7.55 -10.99
N MET A 190 -0.59 -8.34 -9.94
CA MET A 190 -0.95 -9.75 -9.91
C MET A 190 -2.46 -9.96 -10.00
N MET A 191 -3.26 -9.18 -9.27
CA MET A 191 -4.72 -9.25 -9.35
C MET A 191 -5.24 -8.89 -10.75
N VAL A 192 -4.70 -7.84 -11.38
CA VAL A 192 -5.00 -7.48 -12.77
C VAL A 192 -4.71 -8.65 -13.71
N ARG A 193 -3.58 -9.34 -13.50
CA ARG A 193 -3.14 -10.47 -14.33
C ARG A 193 -3.95 -11.75 -14.11
N CYS A 194 -4.34 -12.03 -12.87
CA CYS A 194 -4.93 -13.33 -12.51
C CYS A 194 -6.46 -13.31 -12.48
N LEU A 195 -7.09 -12.14 -12.36
CA LEU A 195 -8.53 -12.03 -12.14
C LEU A 195 -9.19 -11.18 -13.24
N PRO A 196 -9.83 -11.82 -14.22
CA PRO A 196 -10.64 -11.11 -15.20
C PRO A 196 -11.81 -10.43 -14.46
N GLY A 197 -11.81 -9.09 -14.44
CA GLY A 197 -12.79 -8.27 -13.73
C GLY A 197 -12.25 -7.52 -12.51
N TYR A 198 -11.02 -7.77 -12.06
CA TYR A 198 -10.38 -6.92 -11.06
C TYR A 198 -10.20 -5.48 -11.59
N PHE A 199 -9.80 -5.35 -12.86
CA PHE A 199 -9.65 -4.06 -13.53
C PHE A 199 -10.99 -3.31 -13.62
N ASP A 200 -12.07 -3.98 -14.00
CA ASP A 200 -13.40 -3.35 -14.11
C ASP A 200 -13.90 -2.84 -12.75
N ARG A 201 -13.69 -3.61 -11.68
CA ARG A 201 -14.05 -3.17 -10.32
C ARG A 201 -13.19 -2.00 -9.85
N LEU A 202 -11.89 -2.02 -10.17
CA LEU A 202 -10.98 -0.92 -9.88
C LEU A 202 -11.44 0.35 -10.61
N LEU A 203 -11.83 0.22 -11.88
CA LEU A 203 -12.37 1.29 -12.69
C LEU A 203 -13.66 1.85 -12.06
N SER A 204 -14.62 1.00 -11.71
CA SER A 204 -15.85 1.43 -11.03
C SER A 204 -15.59 2.17 -9.72
N LYS A 205 -14.60 1.71 -8.93
CA LYS A 205 -14.22 2.38 -7.68
C LYS A 205 -13.60 3.75 -7.93
N ILE A 206 -12.76 3.89 -8.96
CA ILE A 206 -12.19 5.19 -9.35
C ILE A 206 -13.30 6.14 -9.83
N GLU A 207 -14.25 5.65 -10.61
CA GLU A 207 -15.41 6.42 -11.06
C GLU A 207 -16.29 6.88 -9.89
N GLU A 208 -16.51 6.01 -8.90
CA GLU A 208 -17.23 6.34 -7.67
C GLU A 208 -16.50 7.41 -6.84
N GLN A 209 -15.19 7.25 -6.65
CA GLN A 209 -14.36 8.24 -5.95
C GLN A 209 -14.38 9.59 -6.65
N LYS A 210 -14.28 9.60 -7.98
CA LYS A 210 -14.40 10.82 -8.79
C LYS A 210 -15.76 11.48 -8.59
N ALA A 211 -16.85 10.72 -8.68
CA ALA A 211 -18.20 11.24 -8.45
C ALA A 211 -18.36 11.81 -7.03
N GLN A 212 -17.69 11.23 -6.05
CA GLN A 212 -17.68 11.74 -4.68
C GLN A 212 -16.92 13.07 -4.56
N ILE A 213 -15.75 13.18 -5.21
CA ILE A 213 -14.99 14.43 -5.30
C ILE A 213 -15.85 15.53 -5.94
N ASP A 214 -16.49 15.24 -7.07
CA ASP A 214 -17.35 16.20 -7.79
C ASP A 214 -18.50 16.72 -6.90
N ARG A 215 -19.16 15.82 -6.16
CA ARG A 215 -20.22 16.20 -5.21
C ARG A 215 -19.69 17.08 -4.08
N THR A 216 -18.52 16.77 -3.54
CA THR A 216 -17.92 17.58 -2.46
C THR A 216 -17.48 18.94 -2.97
N SER A 217 -16.89 19.01 -4.16
CA SER A 217 -16.50 20.26 -4.81
C SER A 217 -17.72 21.16 -5.02
N TRP A 218 -18.82 20.61 -5.53
CA TRP A 218 -20.07 21.36 -5.69
C TRP A 218 -20.61 21.93 -4.37
N LYS A 219 -20.59 21.14 -3.29
CA LYS A 219 -21.01 21.60 -1.95
C LYS A 219 -20.11 22.71 -1.41
N ILE A 220 -18.80 22.61 -1.63
CA ILE A 220 -17.83 23.63 -1.21
C ILE A 220 -18.13 24.94 -1.95
N SER A 221 -18.28 24.90 -3.28
CA SER A 221 -18.61 26.10 -4.06
C SER A 221 -19.94 26.73 -3.65
N GLN A 222 -20.94 25.92 -3.27
CA GLN A 222 -22.20 26.44 -2.74
C GLN A 222 -22.01 27.13 -1.39
N ALA A 223 -21.28 26.51 -0.46
CA ALA A 223 -20.98 27.09 0.85
C ALA A 223 -20.16 28.39 0.74
N GLU A 224 -19.20 28.44 -0.19
CA GLU A 224 -18.44 29.66 -0.49
C GLU A 224 -19.35 30.79 -0.99
N ALA A 225 -20.32 30.50 -1.86
CA ALA A 225 -21.29 31.49 -2.32
C ALA A 225 -22.16 32.02 -1.16
N ASP A 226 -22.60 31.14 -0.26
CA ASP A 226 -23.39 31.51 0.91
C ASP A 226 -22.57 32.36 1.91
N ILE A 227 -21.29 32.01 2.13
CA ILE A 227 -20.36 32.79 2.97
C ILE A 227 -20.21 34.21 2.40
N ASN A 228 -19.92 34.34 1.10
CA ASN A 228 -19.77 35.65 0.46
C ASN A 228 -21.05 36.50 0.57
N ALA A 229 -22.22 35.88 0.44
CA ALA A 229 -23.49 36.57 0.59
C ALA A 229 -23.71 37.08 2.03
N LEU A 230 -23.38 36.26 3.03
CA LEU A 230 -23.46 36.62 4.44
C LEU A 230 -22.44 37.71 4.81
N GLU A 231 -21.22 37.64 4.27
CA GLU A 231 -20.20 38.68 4.45
C GLU A 231 -20.65 40.03 3.88
N MET A 232 -21.24 40.06 2.69
CA MET A 232 -21.83 41.29 2.12
C MET A 232 -22.95 41.85 3.00
N GLN A 233 -23.82 40.99 3.54
CA GLN A 233 -24.87 41.43 4.47
C GLN A 233 -24.28 41.98 5.77
N GLN A 234 -23.26 41.32 6.32
CA GLN A 234 -22.57 41.77 7.52
C GLN A 234 -21.92 43.14 7.31
N GLU A 235 -21.28 43.38 6.17
CA GLU A 235 -20.69 44.67 5.81
C GLU A 235 -21.74 45.78 5.64
N MET A 236 -22.92 45.46 5.09
CA MET A 236 -24.03 46.42 5.01
C MET A 236 -24.53 46.81 6.40
N VAL A 237 -24.84 45.84 7.25
CA VAL A 237 -25.33 46.10 8.61
C VAL A 237 -24.28 46.85 9.44
N ALA A 238 -23.00 46.52 9.30
CA ALA A 238 -21.91 47.24 9.97
C ALA A 238 -21.85 48.73 9.55
N ARG A 239 -22.08 49.03 8.26
CA ARG A 239 -22.17 50.41 7.76
C ARG A 239 -23.37 51.15 8.34
N GLU A 240 -24.56 50.55 8.31
CA GLU A 240 -25.77 51.14 8.87
C GLU A 240 -25.63 51.45 10.37
N LEU A 241 -24.98 50.55 11.14
CA LEU A 241 -24.70 50.77 12.55
C LEU A 241 -23.75 51.94 12.80
N GLU A 242 -22.70 52.10 11.99
CA GLU A 242 -21.78 53.23 12.13
C GLU A 242 -22.43 54.56 11.73
N GLU A 243 -23.29 54.55 10.71
CA GLU A 243 -24.11 55.71 10.34
C GLU A 243 -25.02 56.13 11.50
N LEU A 244 -25.79 55.20 12.07
CA LEU A 244 -26.65 55.47 13.24
C LEU A 244 -25.84 55.98 14.43
N ARG A 245 -24.67 55.39 14.68
CA ARG A 245 -23.76 55.82 15.76
C ARG A 245 -23.24 57.23 15.53
N SER A 246 -23.00 57.62 14.29
CA SER A 246 -22.58 58.97 13.92
C SER A 246 -23.70 59.99 14.13
N GLU A 247 -24.93 59.67 13.72
CA GLU A 247 -26.12 60.50 13.94
C GLU A 247 -26.38 60.69 15.43
N TYR A 248 -26.28 59.62 16.22
CA TYR A 248 -26.46 59.68 17.67
C TYR A 248 -25.41 60.57 18.35
N LYS A 249 -24.14 60.51 17.92
CA LYS A 249 -23.09 61.42 18.40
C LYS A 249 -23.42 62.88 18.08
N ILE A 250 -23.92 63.16 16.87
CA ILE A 250 -24.35 64.50 16.48
C ILE A 250 -25.50 64.97 17.37
N LEU A 251 -26.52 64.14 17.57
CA LEU A 251 -27.68 64.45 18.41
C LEU A 251 -27.29 64.70 19.87
N ILE A 252 -26.41 63.86 20.45
CA ILE A 252 -25.85 64.10 21.80
C ILE A 252 -25.17 65.47 21.85
N SER A 253 -24.29 65.76 20.87
CA SER A 253 -23.56 67.03 20.85
C SER A 253 -24.48 68.25 20.73
N PHE A 254 -25.60 68.11 20.03
CA PHE A 254 -26.63 69.13 19.92
C PHE A 254 -27.37 69.32 21.24
N LEU A 255 -27.83 68.24 21.87
CA LEU A 255 -28.51 68.26 23.17
C LEU A 255 -27.63 68.84 24.27
N GLU A 256 -26.35 68.46 24.32
CA GLU A 256 -25.38 69.01 25.28
C GLU A 256 -25.19 70.53 25.09
N LYS A 257 -25.17 71.02 23.84
CA LYS A 257 -25.10 72.46 23.54
C LYS A 257 -26.36 73.19 24.00
N GLU A 258 -27.54 72.69 23.63
CA GLU A 258 -28.83 73.25 24.05
C GLU A 258 -28.95 73.30 25.57
N LEU A 259 -28.71 72.18 26.27
CA LEU A 259 -28.80 72.10 27.72
C LEU A 259 -27.81 73.02 28.44
N LYS A 260 -26.60 73.19 27.90
CA LYS A 260 -25.61 74.13 28.45
C LYS A 260 -26.11 75.58 28.37
N ILE A 261 -26.82 75.93 27.30
CA ILE A 261 -27.42 77.25 27.12
C ILE A 261 -28.56 77.46 28.13
N THR A 262 -29.44 76.46 28.29
CA THR A 262 -30.62 76.59 29.18
C THR A 262 -30.26 76.54 30.66
N MET A 263 -29.34 75.65 31.07
CA MET A 263 -29.05 75.38 32.48
C MET A 263 -27.84 76.15 33.04
N LYS A 264 -27.07 76.87 32.22
CA LYS A 264 -25.85 77.62 32.60
C LYS A 264 -24.81 76.80 33.40
N GLN A 265 -24.85 75.47 33.29
CA GLN A 265 -23.89 74.53 33.85
C GLN A 265 -23.49 73.51 32.77
N GLY A 266 -22.32 72.88 32.93
CA GLY A 266 -21.87 71.82 32.03
C GLY A 266 -22.67 70.55 32.25
N VAL A 267 -23.48 70.13 31.26
CA VAL A 267 -24.24 68.88 31.30
C VAL A 267 -23.64 67.90 30.30
N LYS A 268 -23.42 66.65 30.73
CA LYS A 268 -22.93 65.55 29.89
C LYS A 268 -24.06 64.53 29.72
N VAL A 269 -24.50 64.29 28.50
CA VAL A 269 -25.60 63.35 28.23
C VAL A 269 -24.99 61.96 28.05
N MET A 270 -25.19 61.06 29.03
CA MET A 270 -24.79 59.66 28.90
C MET A 270 -25.95 58.84 28.35
N GLY A 271 -25.79 58.35 27.12
CA GLY A 271 -26.60 57.26 26.59
C GLY A 271 -25.83 55.94 26.74
N ASN A 272 -26.43 54.92 27.35
CA ASN A 272 -25.93 53.56 27.25
C ASN A 272 -26.34 53.03 25.87
N ILE A 273 -25.33 52.70 25.04
CA ILE A 273 -25.49 51.83 23.87
C ILE A 273 -24.97 50.46 24.30
#